data_AF-A0AA39SY74-F1
#
_entry.id   AF-A0AA39SY74-F1
#
_cell.length_a   1.000
_cell.length_b   1.000
_cell.length_c   1.000
_cell.angle_alpha   90.00
_cell.angle_beta   90.00
_cell.angle_gamma   90.00
#
_symmetry.space_group_name_H-M   'P 1'
#
loop_
_entity.id
_entity.type
_entity.pdbx_description
1 polymer ?
#
loop_
_entity_poly.entity_id
_entity_poly.type
_entity_poly.pdbx_seq_one_letter_code
_entity_poly.pdbx_strand_id
1 'polypeptide(L)' 'MKDPAGNWIAEPPSYEPIVAEDKTLHNLNEYIEIRAGGISTNVGAELINDVSNKKLGVVINENQLEEFFSLVSR' A
#
# COMPACT_ATOMS: atom_id res chain seq x y z
N MET A 1 3.76 -16.83 -3.00
CA MET A 1 3.27 -17.82 -2.00
C MET A 1 3.49 -19.28 -2.41
N LYS A 2 4.25 -19.54 -3.49
CA LYS A 2 4.74 -20.88 -3.80
C LYS A 2 6.24 -20.94 -3.57
N ASP A 3 6.75 -22.09 -3.15
CA ASP A 3 8.17 -22.36 -3.06
C ASP A 3 8.79 -22.51 -4.47
N PRO A 4 10.13 -22.61 -4.59
CA PRO A 4 10.78 -22.84 -5.88
C PRO A 4 10.39 -24.15 -6.59
N ALA A 5 9.84 -25.13 -5.87
CA ALA A 5 9.32 -26.39 -6.43
C ALA A 5 7.85 -26.26 -6.89
N GLY A 6 7.20 -25.13 -6.63
CA GLY A 6 5.80 -24.86 -7.00
C GLY A 6 4.76 -25.27 -5.96
N ASN A 7 5.18 -25.75 -4.78
CA ASN A 7 4.25 -26.10 -3.70
C ASN A 7 3.79 -24.84 -2.98
N TRP A 8 2.56 -24.86 -2.46
CA TRP A 8 2.04 -23.78 -1.63
C TRP A 8 2.74 -23.76 -0.26
N ILE A 9 3.23 -22.60 0.16
CA ILE A 9 3.82 -22.42 1.50
C ILE A 9 2.75 -22.27 2.60
N ALA A 10 1.52 -21.95 2.20
CA ALA A 10 0.31 -21.89 3.01
C ALA A 10 -0.90 -22.10 2.07
N GLU A 11 -1.99 -22.68 2.59
CA GLU A 11 -3.20 -22.90 1.79
C GLU A 11 -3.74 -21.56 1.26
N PRO A 12 -3.99 -21.43 -0.06
CA PRO A 12 -4.55 -20.21 -0.61
C PRO A 12 -6.01 -20.05 -0.16
N PRO A 13 -6.53 -18.81 -0.12
CA PRO A 13 -7.97 -18.58 0.03
C PRO A 13 -8.79 -19.37 -1.01
N SER A 14 -10.01 -19.75 -0.65
CA SER A 14 -10.90 -20.56 -1.51
C SER A 14 -11.54 -19.82 -2.68
N TYR A 15 -11.35 -18.51 -2.76
CA TYR A 15 -11.85 -17.67 -3.84
C TYR A 15 -10.79 -17.45 -4.94
N GLU A 16 -11.24 -17.05 -6.12
CA GLU A 16 -10.35 -16.76 -7.26
C GLU A 16 -9.42 -15.56 -6.99
N PRO A 17 -8.18 -15.56 -7.51
CA PRO A 17 -7.24 -14.46 -7.29
C PRO A 17 -7.85 -13.09 -7.60
N ILE A 18 -7.56 -12.12 -6.73
CA ILE A 18 -7.98 -10.74 -6.94
C ILE A 18 -7.20 -10.18 -8.14
N VAL A 19 -7.92 -9.67 -9.14
CA VAL A 19 -7.36 -9.05 -10.33
C VAL A 19 -7.84 -7.60 -10.39
N ALA A 20 -6.92 -6.68 -10.68
CA ALA A 20 -7.23 -5.26 -10.82
C ALA A 20 -8.09 -5.01 -12.07
N GLU A 21 -8.90 -3.94 -12.05
CA GLU A 21 -9.79 -3.57 -13.17
C GLU A 21 -9.00 -3.27 -14.46
N ASP A 22 -7.80 -2.72 -14.32
CA ASP A 22 -6.85 -2.45 -15.41
C ASP A 22 -6.12 -3.72 -15.91
N LYS A 23 -6.45 -4.89 -15.35
CA LYS A 23 -5.85 -6.21 -15.63
C LYS A 23 -4.38 -6.34 -15.24
N THR A 24 -3.85 -5.42 -14.44
CA THR A 24 -2.51 -5.59 -13.86
C THR A 24 -2.50 -6.81 -12.95
N LEU A 25 -1.55 -7.72 -13.15
CA LEU A 25 -1.39 -8.95 -12.38
C LEU A 25 -0.09 -8.91 -11.59
N HIS A 26 -0.09 -9.55 -10.41
CA HIS A 26 1.10 -9.77 -9.59
C HIS A 26 1.81 -8.48 -9.10
N ASN A 27 1.07 -7.39 -8.90
CA ASN A 27 1.60 -6.09 -8.45
C ASN A 27 1.76 -5.96 -6.93
N LEU A 28 1.68 -7.06 -6.15
CA LEU A 28 1.77 -7.02 -4.69
C LEU A 28 3.02 -6.25 -4.20
N ASN A 29 4.13 -6.39 -4.92
CA ASN A 29 5.39 -5.72 -4.59
C ASN A 29 5.26 -4.19 -4.53
N GLU A 30 4.39 -3.58 -5.34
CA GLU A 30 4.19 -2.12 -5.35
C GLU A 30 3.55 -1.60 -4.05
N TYR A 31 2.87 -2.47 -3.30
CA TYR A 31 2.17 -2.10 -2.06
C TYR A 31 2.95 -2.48 -0.79
N ILE A 32 3.81 -3.50 -0.86
CA ILE A 32 4.61 -3.94 0.31
C ILE A 32 6.00 -3.32 0.36
N GLU A 33 6.53 -2.85 -0.78
CA GLU A 33 7.87 -2.28 -0.86
C GLU A 33 7.85 -0.84 -0.31
N ILE A 34 8.60 -0.61 0.77
CA ILE A 34 8.81 0.73 1.33
C ILE A 34 10.14 1.27 0.80
N ARG A 35 10.07 2.24 -0.11
CA ARG A 35 11.26 2.92 -0.65
C ARG A 35 11.56 4.18 0.13
N ALA A 36 12.79 4.31 0.64
CA ALA A 36 13.20 5.46 1.45
C ALA A 36 12.99 6.82 0.75
N GLY A 37 13.17 6.88 -0.57
CA GLY A 37 12.94 8.10 -1.36
C GLY A 37 11.46 8.49 -1.52
N GLY A 38 10.52 7.63 -1.13
CA GLY A 38 9.07 7.89 -1.14
C GLY A 38 8.49 8.23 0.23
N ILE A 39 9.30 8.25 1.29
CA ILE A 39 8.82 8.59 2.64
C ILE A 39 8.52 10.09 2.68
N SER A 40 7.28 10.44 3.00
CA SER A 40 6.97 11.82 3.29
C SER A 40 7.67 12.26 4.57
N THR A 41 8.35 13.41 4.52
CA THR A 41 9.03 14.00 5.66
C THR A 41 8.12 14.91 6.47
N ASN A 42 6.93 15.24 5.97
CA ASN A 42 5.98 16.14 6.62
C ASN A 42 4.54 15.72 6.36
N VAL A 43 3.73 15.67 7.42
CA VAL A 43 2.29 15.42 7.34
C VAL A 43 1.57 16.77 7.30
N GLY A 44 1.50 17.35 6.11
CA GLY A 44 0.84 18.64 5.85
C GLY A 44 -0.42 18.53 4.99
N ALA A 45 -1.11 19.66 4.81
CA ALA A 45 -2.34 19.75 4.01
C ALA A 45 -2.18 19.24 2.57
N GLU A 46 -1.00 19.40 1.97
CA GLU A 46 -0.71 18.88 0.62
C GLU A 46 -0.75 17.35 0.56
N LEU A 47 -0.15 16.67 1.54
CA LEU A 47 -0.16 15.22 1.64
C LEU A 47 -1.58 14.68 1.86
N ILE A 48 -2.35 15.34 2.73
CA ILE A 48 -3.76 14.98 2.97
C ILE A 48 -4.57 15.16 1.69
N ASN A 49 -4.42 16.29 1.00
CA ASN A 49 -5.09 16.56 -0.27
C ASN A 49 -4.73 15.54 -1.35
N ASP A 50 -3.46 15.15 -1.46
CA ASP A 50 -3.00 14.15 -2.43
C ASP A 50 -3.58 12.76 -2.16
N VAL A 51 -3.63 12.33 -0.89
CA VAL A 51 -4.27 11.06 -0.51
C VAL A 51 -5.78 11.10 -0.79
N SER A 52 -6.45 12.20 -0.46
CA SER A 52 -7.91 12.32 -0.64
C SER A 52 -8.33 12.41 -2.10
N ASN A 53 -7.57 13.09 -2.95
CA ASN A 53 -8.02 13.47 -4.29
C ASN A 53 -7.26 12.80 -5.44
N LYS A 54 -6.05 12.27 -5.22
CA LYS A 54 -5.20 11.78 -6.32
C LYS A 54 -5.03 10.25 -6.40
N LYS A 55 -5.75 9.45 -5.60
CA LYS A 55 -5.59 7.97 -5.54
C LYS A 55 -4.12 7.53 -5.29
N LEU A 56 -3.30 8.39 -4.70
CA LEU A 56 -1.91 8.08 -4.39
C LEU A 56 -1.88 7.56 -2.94
N GLY A 57 -1.66 6.25 -2.78
CA GLY A 57 -1.22 5.75 -1.47
C GLY A 57 0.04 6.51 -1.04
N VAL A 58 0.24 6.67 0.27
CA VAL A 58 1.37 7.42 0.82
C VAL A 58 2.18 6.56 1.78
N VAL A 59 3.50 6.76 1.76
CA VAL A 59 4.42 6.16 2.73
C VAL A 59 4.74 7.21 3.79
N ILE A 60 4.49 6.87 5.05
CA ILE A 60 4.64 7.76 6.20
C ILE A 60 5.59 7.11 7.21
N ASN A 61 6.38 7.92 7.91
CA ASN A 61 7.20 7.46 9.02
C ASN A 61 6.31 6.97 10.18
N GLU A 62 6.75 5.97 10.94
CA GLU A 62 6.06 5.47 12.13
C GLU A 62 5.69 6.61 13.10
N ASN A 63 6.61 7.54 13.35
CA ASN A 63 6.41 8.67 14.27
C ASN A 63 5.36 9.69 13.78
N GLN A 64 4.93 9.59 12.52
CA GLN A 64 4.01 10.52 11.86
C GLN A 64 2.64 9.89 11.58
N LEU A 65 2.47 8.59 11.88
CA LEU A 65 1.24 7.87 11.58
C LEU A 65 0.04 8.38 12.38
N GLU A 66 0.23 8.67 13.67
CA GLU A 66 -0.83 9.20 14.53
C GLU A 66 -1.25 10.61 14.11
N GLU A 67 -0.26 11.48 13.79
CA GLU A 67 -0.52 12.83 13.28
C GLU A 67 -1.31 12.78 11.97
N PHE A 68 -0.94 11.90 11.04
CA PHE A 68 -1.69 11.68 9.80
C PHE A 68 -3.15 11.34 10.09
N PHE A 69 -3.44 10.33 10.90
CA PHE A 69 -4.82 9.97 11.19
C PHE A 69 -5.61 11.04 11.94
N SER A 70 -4.95 11.91 12.72
CA SER A 70 -5.62 13.06 13.35
C SER A 70 -6.15 14.07 12.32
N LEU A 71 -5.44 14.23 11.19
CA LEU A 71 -5.75 15.20 10.13
C LEU A 71 -6.68 14.63 9.05
N VAL A 72 -6.74 13.30 8.91
CA VAL A 72 -7.64 12.60 7.96
C VAL A 72 -9.08 12.46 8.52
N SER A 73 -9.42 13.09 9.65
CA SER A 73 -10.78 13.08 10.19
C SER A 73 -11.82 13.48 9.13
N ARG A 74 -12.79 12.58 8.95
CA ARG A 74 -13.95 12.71 8.04
C ARG A 74 -14.91 13.81 8.45
#